data_AF-A0A090GNB3-F1
#
_entry.id   AF-A0A090GNB3-F1
#
_cell.length_a   1.000
_cell.length_b   1.000
_cell.length_c   1.000
_cell.angle_alpha   90.00
_cell.angle_beta   90.00
_cell.angle_gamma   90.00
#
_symmetry.space_group_name_H-M   'P 1'
#
loop_
_entity.id
_entity.type
_entity.pdbx_description
1 polymer ?
#
loop_
_entity_poly.entity_id
_entity_poly.type
_entity_poly.pdbx_seq_one_letter_code
_entity_poly.pdbx_strand_id
1 'polypeptide(L)'
;MAQHIAQKLRLTSALLGTVTRKDLAAAFRAVNPRTAFDLGRADKWLQGRAHPRELSVYEDWAKLLQLEQPGVWIAESDLPSFTAAVCARHGMDRGALERLAAQQFETSAHDDRAQSIALIGSYACYSRAWSPYYRGQLIKGSLSIEGGPGVHGLTAHYREALPTGQLVLGGPVTPAKRGLYVHVREVGGDAQFFFSLFPQSQPGSVLGGYMCGTAIIGPEAQPSFTRILMVRLRDPVPGAPAWGGYLLPQGSIAADLAALGIATENPEAVDRLIGRFLGADGEGDVGQIPPAEFRAILDMFDRHWLRHVG
;
A
#
# COMPACT_ATOMS: atom_id res chain seq x y z
N MET A 1 -13.92 -18.87 -27.44
CA MET A 1 -13.20 -18.61 -26.15
C MET A 1 -13.03 -17.12 -25.96
N ALA A 2 -13.12 -16.62 -24.73
CA ALA A 2 -12.96 -15.18 -24.46
C ALA A 2 -11.54 -14.69 -24.78
N GLN A 3 -11.41 -13.67 -25.64
CA GLN A 3 -10.12 -13.17 -26.12
C GLN A 3 -10.00 -11.64 -25.99
N HIS A 4 -8.78 -11.17 -25.73
CA HIS A 4 -8.43 -9.75 -25.62
C HIS A 4 -9.27 -8.93 -24.62
N ILE A 5 -9.83 -9.58 -23.59
CA ILE A 5 -10.77 -8.95 -22.65
C ILE A 5 -10.17 -7.73 -21.95
N ALA A 6 -8.91 -7.82 -21.51
CA ALA A 6 -8.23 -6.71 -20.86
C ALA A 6 -8.11 -5.49 -21.79
N GLN A 7 -7.73 -5.70 -23.05
CA GLN A 7 -7.60 -4.65 -24.04
C GLN A 7 -8.95 -4.02 -24.38
N LYS A 8 -9.99 -4.84 -24.58
CA LYS A 8 -11.35 -4.36 -24.84
C LYS A 8 -11.90 -3.54 -23.66
N LEU A 9 -11.64 -3.95 -22.42
CA LEU A 9 -12.04 -3.20 -21.22
C LEU A 9 -11.30 -1.86 -21.10
N ARG A 10 -10.02 -1.80 -21.48
CA ARG A 10 -9.26 -0.54 -21.50
C ARG A 10 -9.81 0.44 -22.54
N LEU A 11 -10.15 -0.05 -23.74
CA LEU A 11 -10.83 0.76 -24.76
C LEU A 11 -12.19 1.25 -24.28
N THR A 12 -12.96 0.39 -23.60
CA THR A 12 -14.25 0.76 -23.00
C THR A 12 -14.07 1.85 -21.94
N SER A 13 -13.07 1.71 -21.06
CA SER A 13 -12.76 2.70 -20.03
C SER A 13 -12.41 4.06 -20.64
N ALA A 14 -11.61 4.05 -21.71
CA ALA A 14 -11.20 5.25 -22.42
C ALA A 14 -12.39 5.94 -23.12
N LEU A 15 -13.22 5.16 -23.82
CA LEU A 15 -14.45 5.66 -24.45
C LEU A 15 -15.38 6.35 -23.43
N LEU A 16 -15.58 5.72 -22.27
CA LEU A 16 -16.47 6.23 -21.24
C LEU A 16 -15.85 7.36 -20.41
N GLY A 17 -14.58 7.69 -20.62
CA GLY A 17 -13.85 8.66 -19.82
C GLY A 17 -13.74 8.27 -18.34
N THR A 18 -13.86 6.97 -18.01
CA THR A 18 -13.83 6.52 -16.63
C THR A 18 -12.42 6.56 -16.10
N VAL A 19 -12.10 7.53 -15.24
CA VAL A 19 -10.74 7.73 -14.71
C VAL A 19 -10.31 6.61 -13.76
N THR A 20 -11.25 6.03 -13.01
CA THR A 20 -10.97 4.96 -12.06
C THR A 20 -11.72 3.66 -12.36
N ARG A 21 -11.18 2.55 -11.84
CA ARG A 21 -11.86 1.23 -11.81
C ARG A 21 -13.23 1.29 -11.13
N LYS A 22 -13.44 2.23 -10.19
CA LYS A 22 -14.72 2.44 -9.51
C LYS A 22 -15.74 3.06 -10.45
N ASP A 23 -15.31 3.99 -11.29
CA ASP A 23 -16.17 4.65 -12.27
C ASP A 23 -16.60 3.65 -13.35
N LEU A 24 -15.67 2.79 -13.80
CA LEU A 24 -16.02 1.70 -14.73
C LEU A 24 -17.02 0.72 -14.11
N ALA A 25 -16.80 0.27 -12.86
CA ALA A 25 -17.76 -0.61 -12.18
C ALA A 25 -19.11 0.08 -11.93
N ALA A 26 -19.13 1.39 -11.68
CA ALA A 26 -20.36 2.16 -11.57
C ALA A 26 -21.10 2.24 -12.90
N ALA A 27 -20.39 2.39 -14.02
CA ALA A 27 -20.97 2.40 -15.36
C ALA A 27 -21.69 1.07 -15.69
N PHE A 28 -21.07 -0.07 -15.38
CA PHE A 28 -21.72 -1.38 -15.51
C PHE A 28 -22.96 -1.51 -14.61
N ARG A 29 -22.91 -1.00 -13.36
CA ARG A 29 -24.07 -1.02 -12.45
C ARG A 29 -25.20 -0.12 -12.89
N ALA A 30 -24.91 0.98 -13.58
CA ALA A 30 -25.93 1.87 -14.14
C ALA A 30 -26.76 1.16 -15.21
N VAL A 31 -26.16 0.22 -15.95
CA VAL A 31 -26.84 -0.63 -16.93
C VAL A 31 -27.58 -1.78 -16.25
N ASN A 32 -26.94 -2.44 -15.29
CA ASN A 32 -27.53 -3.54 -14.54
C ASN A 32 -27.06 -3.50 -13.07
N PRO A 33 -27.93 -3.09 -12.12
CA PRO A 33 -27.58 -3.03 -10.70
C PRO A 33 -27.13 -4.38 -10.10
N ARG A 34 -27.52 -5.50 -10.72
CA ARG A 34 -27.17 -6.87 -10.33
C ARG A 34 -26.02 -7.45 -11.17
N THR A 35 -25.28 -6.61 -11.89
CA THR A 35 -24.14 -7.06 -12.68
C THR A 35 -23.09 -7.76 -11.80
N ALA A 36 -22.50 -8.83 -12.34
CA ALA A 36 -21.36 -9.50 -11.71
C ALA A 36 -20.03 -8.76 -11.93
N PHE A 37 -20.06 -7.57 -12.57
CA PHE A 37 -18.93 -6.67 -12.71
C PHE A 37 -18.71 -5.87 -11.42
N ASP A 38 -17.94 -6.42 -10.48
CA ASP A 38 -17.57 -5.77 -9.23
C ASP A 38 -16.12 -5.23 -9.24
N LEU A 39 -15.78 -4.41 -8.25
CA LEU A 39 -14.46 -3.78 -8.10
C LEU A 39 -13.29 -4.76 -8.02
N GLY A 40 -13.48 -5.90 -7.34
CA GLY A 40 -12.43 -6.89 -7.12
C GLY A 40 -12.17 -7.74 -8.37
N ARG A 41 -13.21 -8.05 -9.14
CA ARG A 41 -13.13 -8.77 -10.41
C ARG A 41 -12.62 -7.88 -11.54
N ALA A 42 -13.10 -6.63 -11.62
CA ALA A 42 -12.68 -5.65 -12.63
C ALA A 42 -11.16 -5.45 -12.66
N ASP A 43 -10.52 -5.44 -11.48
CA ASP A 43 -9.07 -5.30 -11.37
C ASP A 43 -8.31 -6.44 -12.07
N LYS A 44 -8.72 -7.69 -11.79
CA LYS A 44 -8.11 -8.88 -12.39
C LYS A 44 -8.33 -8.93 -13.90
N TRP A 45 -9.50 -8.48 -14.36
CA TRP A 45 -9.85 -8.47 -15.80
C TRP A 45 -9.09 -7.39 -16.58
N LEU A 46 -8.95 -6.17 -16.03
CA LEU A 46 -8.18 -5.09 -16.65
C LEU A 46 -6.66 -5.40 -16.73
N GLN A 47 -6.14 -6.18 -15.78
CA GLN A 47 -4.77 -6.67 -15.78
C GLN A 47 -4.56 -7.91 -16.67
N GLY A 48 -5.63 -8.50 -17.21
CA GLY A 48 -5.55 -9.74 -18.01
C GLY A 48 -5.21 -10.99 -17.19
N ARG A 49 -5.32 -10.92 -15.85
CA ARG A 49 -5.05 -12.05 -14.94
C ARG A 49 -6.22 -13.03 -14.84
N ALA A 50 -7.40 -12.61 -15.29
CA ALA A 50 -8.60 -13.43 -15.39
C ALA A 50 -9.52 -12.87 -16.48
N HIS A 51 -10.58 -13.60 -16.82
CA HIS A 51 -11.69 -13.12 -17.66
C HIS A 51 -13.04 -13.43 -17.00
N PRO A 52 -14.13 -12.70 -17.33
CA PRO A 52 -15.47 -13.04 -16.90
C PRO A 52 -15.83 -14.47 -17.33
N ARG A 53 -16.38 -15.25 -16.39
CA ARG A 53 -16.91 -16.59 -16.64
C ARG A 53 -18.40 -16.58 -16.96
N GLU A 54 -19.10 -15.58 -16.42
CA GLU A 54 -20.54 -15.43 -16.55
C GLU A 54 -20.86 -14.65 -17.83
N LEU A 55 -21.71 -15.22 -18.70
CA LEU A 55 -22.09 -14.58 -19.96
C LEU A 55 -22.79 -13.24 -19.75
N SER A 56 -23.53 -13.10 -18.64
CA SER A 56 -24.25 -11.88 -18.24
C SER A 56 -23.37 -10.64 -18.21
N VAL A 57 -22.09 -10.77 -17.84
CA VAL A 57 -21.14 -9.64 -17.81
C VAL A 57 -20.92 -9.09 -19.22
N TYR A 58 -20.82 -9.96 -20.22
CA TYR A 58 -20.65 -9.52 -21.61
C TYR A 58 -21.95 -8.95 -22.19
N GLU A 59 -23.11 -9.45 -21.77
CA GLU A 59 -24.41 -8.86 -22.15
C GLU A 59 -24.59 -7.46 -21.56
N ASP A 60 -24.23 -7.26 -20.29
CA ASP A 60 -24.20 -5.95 -19.67
C ASP A 60 -23.21 -5.02 -20.39
N TRP A 61 -22.08 -5.56 -20.84
CA TRP A 61 -21.07 -4.82 -21.59
C TRP A 61 -21.56 -4.36 -22.97
N ALA A 62 -22.26 -5.22 -23.70
CA ALA A 62 -22.87 -4.87 -24.99
C ALA A 62 -23.88 -3.73 -24.83
N LYS A 63 -24.71 -3.80 -23.77
CA LYS A 63 -25.66 -2.73 -23.43
C LYS A 63 -24.96 -1.43 -23.01
N LEU A 64 -23.89 -1.52 -22.23
CA LEU A 64 -23.09 -0.36 -21.81
C LEU A 64 -22.52 0.40 -23.01
N LEU A 65 -22.00 -0.33 -23.99
CA LEU A 65 -21.48 0.21 -25.24
C LEU A 65 -22.57 0.49 -26.29
N GLN A 66 -23.82 0.15 -25.97
CA GLN A 66 -24.96 0.25 -26.88
C GLN A 66 -24.68 -0.41 -28.25
N LEU A 67 -24.01 -1.56 -28.24
CA LEU A 67 -23.71 -2.33 -29.44
C LEU A 67 -24.91 -3.18 -29.84
N GLU A 68 -25.07 -3.38 -31.15
CA GLU A 68 -26.09 -4.29 -31.70
C GLU A 68 -25.68 -5.76 -31.54
N GLN A 69 -24.38 -6.02 -31.41
CA GLN A 69 -23.83 -7.35 -31.26
C GLN A 69 -24.11 -7.91 -29.85
N PRO A 70 -24.41 -9.22 -29.71
CA PRO A 70 -24.67 -9.85 -28.42
C PRO A 70 -23.41 -9.94 -27.55
N GLY A 71 -23.57 -10.17 -26.25
CA GLY A 71 -22.45 -10.31 -25.31
C GLY A 71 -21.45 -11.40 -25.70
N VAL A 72 -21.93 -12.52 -26.26
CA VAL A 72 -21.03 -13.59 -26.74
C VAL A 72 -20.06 -13.10 -27.82
N TRP A 73 -20.49 -12.15 -28.67
CA TRP A 73 -19.63 -11.56 -29.68
C TRP A 73 -18.54 -10.68 -29.05
N ILE A 74 -18.81 -9.98 -27.95
CA ILE A 74 -17.78 -9.24 -27.21
C ILE A 74 -16.74 -10.20 -26.64
N ALA A 75 -17.16 -11.36 -26.15
CA ALA A 75 -16.21 -12.35 -25.63
C ALA A 75 -15.30 -12.88 -26.75
N GLU A 76 -15.85 -13.20 -27.93
CA GLU A 76 -15.15 -13.99 -28.95
C GLU A 76 -14.53 -13.19 -30.09
N SER A 77 -14.97 -11.95 -30.33
CA SER A 77 -14.39 -11.10 -31.36
C SER A 77 -12.89 -10.89 -31.16
N ASP A 78 -12.16 -10.64 -32.23
CA ASP A 78 -10.80 -10.12 -32.10
C ASP A 78 -10.84 -8.63 -31.67
N LEU A 79 -9.67 -8.10 -31.31
CA LEU A 79 -9.56 -6.70 -30.91
C LEU A 79 -9.91 -5.72 -32.06
N PRO A 80 -9.44 -5.92 -33.31
CA PRO A 80 -9.79 -5.03 -34.42
C PRO A 80 -11.29 -4.92 -34.69
N SER A 81 -12.01 -6.04 -34.71
CA SER A 81 -13.46 -6.07 -34.97
C SER A 81 -14.24 -5.41 -33.84
N PHE A 82 -13.83 -5.64 -32.59
CA PHE A 82 -14.40 -4.94 -31.43
C PHE A 82 -14.21 -3.42 -31.53
N THR A 83 -12.97 -2.97 -31.79
CA THR A 83 -12.66 -1.55 -31.94
C THR A 83 -13.46 -0.92 -33.08
N ALA A 84 -13.58 -1.61 -34.22
CA ALA A 84 -14.35 -1.12 -35.36
C ALA A 84 -15.84 -0.92 -35.01
N ALA A 85 -16.46 -1.88 -34.33
CA ALA A 85 -17.87 -1.76 -33.92
C ALA A 85 -18.09 -0.62 -32.93
N VAL A 86 -17.19 -0.47 -31.94
CA VAL A 86 -17.24 0.63 -30.98
C VAL A 86 -17.06 1.99 -31.67
N CYS A 87 -16.08 2.10 -32.56
CA CYS A 87 -15.82 3.34 -33.31
C CYS A 87 -17.02 3.72 -34.20
N ALA A 88 -17.59 2.74 -34.91
CA ALA A 88 -18.78 2.94 -35.74
C ALA A 88 -19.99 3.40 -34.91
N ARG A 89 -20.20 2.79 -33.72
CA ARG A 89 -21.33 3.13 -32.85
C ARG A 89 -21.21 4.53 -32.24
N HIS A 90 -20.00 4.93 -31.84
CA HIS A 90 -19.76 6.18 -31.11
C HIS A 90 -19.20 7.31 -31.98
N GLY A 91 -19.04 7.10 -33.28
CA GLY A 91 -18.51 8.11 -34.21
C GLY A 91 -17.07 8.54 -33.89
N MET A 92 -16.27 7.65 -33.29
CA MET A 92 -14.89 7.95 -32.91
C MET A 92 -13.88 7.44 -33.94
N ASP A 93 -12.80 8.20 -34.12
CA ASP A 93 -11.63 7.72 -34.84
C ASP A 93 -10.91 6.62 -34.04
N ARG A 94 -10.51 5.55 -34.75
CA ARG A 94 -9.80 4.42 -34.16
C ARG A 94 -8.48 4.84 -33.52
N GLY A 95 -7.70 5.67 -34.22
CA GLY A 95 -6.40 6.14 -33.73
C GLY A 95 -6.53 7.08 -32.52
N ALA A 96 -7.62 7.84 -32.43
CA ALA A 96 -7.94 8.66 -31.26
C ALA A 96 -8.29 7.80 -30.04
N LEU A 97 -9.14 6.78 -30.21
CA LEU A 97 -9.53 5.88 -29.11
C LEU A 97 -8.35 5.06 -28.58
N GLU A 98 -7.51 4.53 -29.47
CA GLU A 98 -6.31 3.77 -29.08
C GLU A 98 -5.31 4.67 -28.32
N ARG A 99 -5.13 5.93 -28.74
CA ARG A 99 -4.29 6.91 -28.02
C ARG A 99 -4.83 7.26 -26.64
N LEU A 100 -6.14 7.49 -26.51
CA LEU A 100 -6.78 7.77 -25.22
C LEU A 100 -6.61 6.59 -24.24
N ALA A 101 -6.81 5.36 -24.73
CA ALA A 101 -6.62 4.17 -23.92
C ALA A 101 -5.16 3.96 -23.48
N ALA A 102 -4.20 4.27 -24.35
CA ALA A 102 -2.77 4.24 -24.01
C ALA A 102 -2.43 5.28 -22.94
N GLN A 103 -2.80 6.55 -23.14
CA GLN A 103 -2.52 7.65 -22.21
C GLN A 103 -3.11 7.42 -20.82
N GLN A 104 -4.35 6.97 -20.73
CA GLN A 104 -5.01 6.72 -19.47
C GLN A 104 -4.34 5.56 -18.68
N PHE A 105 -3.91 4.52 -19.38
CA PHE A 105 -3.23 3.39 -18.77
C PHE A 105 -1.79 3.73 -18.34
N GLU A 106 -1.06 4.49 -19.17
CA GLU A 106 0.28 4.99 -18.85
C GLU A 106 0.27 5.91 -17.62
N THR A 107 -0.71 6.81 -17.52
CA THR A 107 -0.86 7.71 -16.36
C THR A 107 -1.11 6.91 -15.08
N SER A 108 -1.98 5.89 -15.13
CA SER A 108 -2.24 5.02 -13.97
C SER A 108 -1.02 4.19 -13.56
N ALA A 109 -0.27 3.67 -14.54
CA ALA A 109 0.96 2.92 -14.27
C ALA A 109 2.10 3.81 -13.77
N HIS A 110 2.17 5.06 -14.22
CA HIS A 110 3.11 6.05 -13.76
C HIS A 110 2.84 6.42 -12.29
N ASP A 111 1.59 6.63 -11.92
CA ASP A 111 1.19 6.89 -10.52
C ASP A 111 1.55 5.72 -9.60
N ASP A 112 1.24 4.48 -9.98
CA ASP A 112 1.58 3.29 -9.19
C ASP A 112 3.11 3.13 -9.04
N ARG A 113 3.89 3.47 -10.07
CA ARG A 113 5.36 3.42 -10.05
C ARG A 113 5.98 4.56 -9.24
N ALA A 114 5.48 5.79 -9.37
CA ALA A 114 5.91 6.94 -8.57
C ALA A 114 5.62 6.72 -7.08
N GLN A 115 4.47 6.13 -6.76
CA GLN A 115 4.14 5.66 -5.42
C GLN A 115 5.10 4.59 -4.93
N SER A 116 5.49 3.63 -5.77
CA SER A 116 6.44 2.58 -5.36
C SER A 116 7.85 3.14 -5.12
N ILE A 117 8.29 4.11 -5.93
CA ILE A 117 9.55 4.83 -5.74
C ILE A 117 9.54 5.64 -4.44
N ALA A 118 8.40 6.23 -4.07
CA ALA A 118 8.29 7.01 -2.84
C ALA A 118 8.48 6.18 -1.57
N LEU A 119 8.29 4.85 -1.61
CA LEU A 119 8.52 3.95 -0.47
C LEU A 119 10.00 3.59 -0.27
N ILE A 120 10.84 3.69 -1.31
CA ILE A 120 12.24 3.28 -1.23
C ILE A 120 12.99 4.19 -0.25
N GLY A 121 13.66 3.60 0.73
CA GLY A 121 14.40 4.34 1.73
C GLY A 121 14.58 3.60 3.04
N SER A 122 15.19 4.29 3.99
CA SER A 122 15.38 3.81 5.37
C SER A 122 14.40 4.49 6.31
N TYR A 123 13.94 3.78 7.33
CA TYR A 123 12.98 4.26 8.30
C TYR A 123 13.42 3.86 9.72
N ALA A 124 13.26 4.81 10.65
CA ALA A 124 13.32 4.56 12.09
C ALA A 124 11.94 4.09 12.58
N CYS A 125 11.87 2.91 13.18
CA CYS A 125 10.65 2.26 13.61
C CYS A 125 10.51 2.31 15.12
N TYR A 126 9.30 2.61 15.60
CA TYR A 126 8.94 2.64 17.00
C TYR A 126 7.65 1.87 17.22
N SER A 127 7.64 0.96 18.20
CA SER A 127 6.48 0.19 18.61
C SER A 127 6.55 -0.12 20.10
N ARG A 128 5.47 -0.66 20.68
CA ARG A 128 5.53 -1.18 22.05
C ARG A 128 6.26 -2.52 22.08
N ALA A 129 7.07 -2.71 23.11
CA ALA A 129 7.69 -3.99 23.40
C ALA A 129 6.63 -5.07 23.67
N TRP A 130 6.76 -6.22 22.98
CA TRP A 130 5.92 -7.39 23.23
C TRP A 130 6.42 -8.26 24.37
N SER A 131 7.73 -8.19 24.64
CA SER A 131 8.34 -9.01 25.67
C SER A 131 7.74 -8.72 27.05
N PRO A 132 7.29 -9.75 27.80
CA PRO A 132 6.79 -9.57 29.15
C PRO A 132 7.79 -8.90 30.11
N TYR A 133 9.09 -9.04 29.85
CA TYR A 133 10.16 -8.45 30.68
C TYR A 133 10.32 -6.94 30.47
N TYR A 134 9.83 -6.41 29.34
CA TYR A 134 9.98 -5.00 28.95
C TYR A 134 8.60 -4.33 28.82
N ARG A 135 7.60 -4.82 29.57
CA ARG A 135 6.24 -4.25 29.56
C ARG A 135 6.27 -2.75 29.82
N GLY A 136 5.50 -2.02 29.01
CA GLY A 136 5.40 -0.56 29.12
C GLY A 136 6.50 0.19 28.38
N GLN A 137 7.56 -0.49 27.92
CA GLN A 137 8.64 0.15 27.17
C GLN A 137 8.33 0.18 25.68
N LEU A 138 8.96 1.11 24.99
CA LEU A 138 9.04 1.13 23.54
C LEU A 138 10.25 0.34 23.07
N ILE A 139 10.16 -0.23 21.89
CA ILE A 139 11.27 -0.84 21.18
C ILE A 139 11.51 -0.08 19.88
N LYS A 140 12.79 0.09 19.55
CA LYS A 140 13.27 0.73 18.33
C LYS A 140 13.75 -0.34 17.36
N GLY A 141 13.38 -0.18 16.10
CA GLY A 141 13.88 -1.00 15.01
C GLY A 141 14.17 -0.14 13.80
N SER A 142 14.80 -0.73 12.78
CA SER A 142 14.96 -0.07 11.47
C SER A 142 14.27 -0.88 10.38
N LEU A 143 13.75 -0.17 9.38
CA LEU A 143 13.21 -0.76 8.16
C LEU A 143 13.93 -0.15 6.96
N SER A 144 14.48 -0.98 6.07
CA SER A 144 14.93 -0.56 4.74
C SER A 144 14.02 -1.15 3.68
N ILE A 145 13.48 -0.31 2.80
CA ILE A 145 12.71 -0.71 1.63
C ILE A 145 13.55 -0.42 0.39
N GLU A 146 13.78 -1.45 -0.42
CA GLU A 146 14.63 -1.39 -1.60
C GLU A 146 13.89 -1.96 -2.82
N GLY A 147 14.39 -1.61 -4.02
CA GLY A 147 13.96 -2.27 -5.25
C GLY A 147 14.34 -3.74 -5.24
N GLY A 148 13.37 -4.62 -5.49
CA GLY A 148 13.54 -6.07 -5.48
C GLY A 148 12.86 -6.76 -6.68
N PRO A 149 13.01 -8.09 -6.81
CA PRO A 149 12.31 -8.86 -7.84
C PRO A 149 10.81 -9.04 -7.49
N GLY A 150 9.91 -8.89 -8.47
CA GLY A 150 8.47 -9.16 -8.30
C GLY A 150 7.54 -8.12 -8.94
N VAL A 151 6.22 -8.34 -8.87
CA VAL A 151 5.18 -7.51 -9.55
C VAL A 151 5.17 -6.05 -9.06
N HIS A 152 5.44 -5.81 -7.78
CA HIS A 152 5.61 -4.47 -7.22
C HIS A 152 7.08 -4.06 -7.08
N GLY A 153 7.99 -5.04 -7.21
CA GLY A 153 9.42 -4.83 -7.20
C GLY A 153 9.99 -4.19 -5.93
N LEU A 154 9.41 -4.47 -4.76
CA LEU A 154 9.87 -3.92 -3.48
C LEU A 154 10.10 -5.01 -2.43
N THR A 155 11.24 -4.92 -1.74
CA THR A 155 11.62 -5.79 -0.64
C THR A 155 11.90 -4.96 0.61
N ALA A 156 11.42 -5.42 1.75
CA ALA A 156 11.66 -4.83 3.06
C ALA A 156 12.64 -5.70 3.87
N HIS A 157 13.54 -5.04 4.60
CA HIS A 157 14.35 -5.64 5.64
C HIS A 157 14.11 -4.91 6.96
N TYR A 158 13.56 -5.62 7.93
CA TYR A 158 13.28 -5.12 9.27
C TYR A 158 14.32 -5.64 10.26
N ARG A 159 14.79 -4.79 11.18
CA ARG A 159 15.81 -5.13 12.16
C ARG A 159 15.48 -4.60 13.55
N GLU A 160 15.76 -5.39 14.58
CA GLU A 160 15.71 -4.98 15.98
C GLU A 160 16.95 -5.46 16.73
N ALA A 161 17.53 -4.58 17.55
CA ALA A 161 18.62 -4.92 18.45
C ALA A 161 18.06 -5.49 19.75
N LEU A 162 18.03 -6.82 19.88
CA LEU A 162 17.52 -7.49 21.06
C LEU A 162 18.65 -7.82 22.04
N PRO A 163 18.37 -7.94 23.36
CA PRO A 163 19.32 -8.44 24.35
C PRO A 163 19.98 -9.78 24.01
N THR A 164 19.32 -10.61 23.21
CA THR A 164 19.79 -11.93 22.77
C THR A 164 20.55 -11.92 21.45
N GLY A 165 20.61 -10.77 20.76
CA GLY A 165 21.23 -10.63 19.45
C GLY A 165 20.42 -9.76 18.50
N GLN A 166 20.86 -9.69 17.24
CA GLN A 166 20.16 -8.94 16.21
C GLN A 166 19.06 -9.80 15.59
N LEU A 167 17.82 -9.31 15.62
CA LEU A 167 16.72 -9.87 14.83
C LEU A 167 16.77 -9.25 13.43
N VAL A 168 16.79 -10.07 12.39
CA VAL A 168 16.79 -9.60 11.00
C VAL A 168 15.73 -10.36 10.21
N LEU A 169 14.74 -9.63 9.70
CA LEU A 169 13.61 -10.20 8.95
C LEU A 169 13.58 -9.59 7.54
N GLY A 170 13.29 -10.41 6.54
CA GLY A 170 13.18 -9.97 5.15
C GLY A 170 11.89 -10.45 4.48
N GLY A 171 11.35 -9.66 3.54
CA GLY A 171 10.20 -10.10 2.76
C GLY A 171 9.60 -9.03 1.85
N PRO A 172 8.58 -9.39 1.05
CA PRO A 172 8.02 -8.52 0.04
C PRO A 172 7.17 -7.39 0.65
N VAL A 173 7.21 -6.23 -0.02
CA VAL A 173 6.30 -5.11 0.22
C VAL A 173 5.19 -5.16 -0.83
N THR A 174 3.94 -5.10 -0.37
CA THR A 174 2.75 -5.15 -1.23
C THR A 174 1.93 -3.87 -1.07
N PRO A 175 2.18 -2.86 -1.90
CA PRO A 175 1.33 -1.69 -1.98
C PRO A 175 -0.07 -2.06 -2.48
N ALA A 176 -1.10 -1.60 -1.80
CA ALA A 176 -2.48 -1.74 -2.21
C ALA A 176 -3.21 -0.40 -2.12
N LYS A 177 -4.35 -0.28 -2.79
CA LYS A 177 -5.14 0.97 -2.78
C LYS A 177 -5.56 1.46 -1.39
N ARG A 178 -5.72 0.53 -0.45
CA ARG A 178 -6.30 0.80 0.87
C ARG A 178 -5.30 0.61 2.01
N GLY A 179 -4.06 0.33 1.69
CA GLY A 179 -3.05 0.04 2.70
C GLY A 179 -1.74 -0.43 2.09
N LEU A 180 -0.74 -0.54 2.94
CA LEU A 180 0.56 -1.08 2.60
C LEU A 180 0.79 -2.31 3.48
N TYR A 181 1.04 -3.45 2.86
CA TYR A 181 1.22 -4.71 3.57
C TYR A 181 2.65 -5.19 3.44
N VAL A 182 3.26 -5.58 4.55
CA VAL A 182 4.63 -6.09 4.58
C VAL A 182 4.64 -7.35 5.42
N HIS A 183 5.18 -8.43 4.87
CA HIS A 183 5.34 -9.70 5.59
C HIS A 183 6.81 -10.08 5.54
N VAL A 184 7.46 -10.06 6.70
CA VAL A 184 8.89 -10.35 6.84
C VAL A 184 9.12 -11.60 7.66
N ARG A 185 10.16 -12.36 7.31
CA ARG A 185 10.52 -13.62 7.96
C ARG A 185 12.02 -13.67 8.21
N GLU A 186 12.39 -14.36 9.28
CA GLU A 186 13.78 -14.67 9.58
C GLU A 186 14.30 -15.74 8.62
N VAL A 187 15.56 -15.61 8.23
CA VAL A 187 16.22 -16.63 7.40
C VAL A 187 16.76 -17.72 8.32
N GLY A 188 16.20 -18.93 8.21
CA GLY A 188 16.65 -20.08 9.01
C GLY A 188 16.13 -20.11 10.45
N GLY A 189 15.24 -19.19 10.80
CA GLY A 189 14.50 -19.18 12.07
C GLY A 189 12.99 -19.15 11.85
N ASP A 190 12.23 -19.08 12.94
CA ASP A 190 10.77 -19.14 12.95
C ASP A 190 10.11 -17.77 13.17
N ALA A 191 10.90 -16.72 13.40
CA ALA A 191 10.37 -15.38 13.62
C ALA A 191 9.76 -14.81 12.33
N GLN A 192 8.54 -14.27 12.45
CA GLN A 192 7.83 -13.64 11.35
C GLN A 192 6.96 -12.50 11.87
N PHE A 193 7.00 -11.37 11.17
CA PHE A 193 6.15 -10.22 11.47
C PHE A 193 5.32 -9.84 10.25
N PHE A 194 4.11 -9.39 10.53
CA PHE A 194 3.21 -8.81 9.55
C PHE A 194 2.88 -7.37 9.91
N PHE A 195 2.99 -6.48 8.93
CA PHE A 195 2.65 -5.08 9.04
C PHE A 195 1.45 -4.77 8.15
N SER A 196 0.43 -4.14 8.74
CA SER A 196 -0.74 -3.60 8.04
C SER A 196 -0.76 -2.09 8.24
N LEU A 197 -0.28 -1.37 7.24
CA LEU A 197 -0.03 0.07 7.30
C LEU A 197 -1.08 0.85 6.53
N PHE A 198 -1.28 2.12 6.90
CA PHE A 198 -2.09 3.06 6.15
C PHE A 198 -1.58 3.17 4.70
N PRO A 199 -2.46 3.52 3.74
CA PRO A 199 -2.03 3.80 2.38
C PRO A 199 -1.01 4.94 2.40
N GLN A 200 0.03 4.81 1.59
CA GLN A 200 1.04 5.86 1.50
C GLN A 200 0.45 7.16 0.91
N SER A 201 0.87 8.29 1.45
CA SER A 201 0.67 9.61 0.87
C SER A 201 2.02 10.25 0.59
N GLN A 202 2.17 10.91 -0.56
CA GLN A 202 3.34 11.73 -0.84
C GLN A 202 3.49 12.79 0.26
N PRO A 203 4.72 13.05 0.77
CA PRO A 203 6.03 12.57 0.30
C PRO A 203 6.49 11.20 0.84
N GLY A 204 5.67 10.50 1.64
CA GLY A 204 6.05 9.25 2.30
C GLY A 204 7.02 9.47 3.46
N SER A 205 6.89 10.60 4.18
CA SER A 205 7.77 10.92 5.32
C SER A 205 7.57 9.99 6.52
N VAL A 206 6.39 9.39 6.64
CA VAL A 206 6.03 8.47 7.73
C VAL A 206 5.14 7.36 7.21
N LEU A 207 5.39 6.13 7.67
CA LEU A 207 4.47 5.01 7.57
C LEU A 207 3.95 4.70 8.98
N GLY A 208 2.74 4.16 9.07
CA GLY A 208 2.17 3.77 10.35
C GLY A 208 0.99 2.85 10.19
N GLY A 209 0.69 2.12 11.26
CA GLY A 209 -0.39 1.15 11.27
C GLY A 209 -0.18 0.13 12.37
N TYR A 210 -0.42 -1.13 12.06
CA TYR A 210 -0.28 -2.23 12.99
C TYR A 210 0.86 -3.16 12.62
N MET A 211 1.46 -3.75 13.65
CA MET A 211 2.44 -4.81 13.58
C MET A 211 1.93 -5.98 14.43
N CYS A 212 2.02 -7.20 13.90
CA CYS A 212 1.69 -8.41 14.64
C CYS A 212 2.68 -9.54 14.36
N GLY A 213 2.73 -10.49 15.30
CA GLY A 213 3.65 -11.61 15.27
C GLY A 213 3.64 -12.34 16.60
N THR A 214 4.77 -12.93 16.97
CA THR A 214 4.99 -13.57 18.26
C THR A 214 6.08 -12.84 19.04
N ALA A 215 5.96 -12.79 20.36
CA ALA A 215 7.00 -12.23 21.21
C ALA A 215 8.30 -13.05 21.05
N ILE A 216 9.39 -12.39 20.66
CA ILE A 216 10.69 -13.02 20.44
C ILE A 216 11.40 -13.31 21.77
N ILE A 217 11.25 -12.41 22.75
CA ILE A 217 11.81 -12.58 24.09
C ILE A 217 10.67 -12.83 25.07
N GLY A 218 10.61 -14.03 25.61
CA GLY A 218 9.64 -14.41 26.63
C GLY A 218 9.76 -15.90 26.96
N PRO A 219 9.11 -16.36 28.05
CA PRO A 219 9.05 -17.79 28.37
C PRO A 219 8.22 -18.58 27.35
N GLU A 220 7.30 -17.92 26.65
CA GLU A 220 6.40 -18.49 25.66
C GLU A 220 6.31 -17.60 24.41
N ALA A 221 6.11 -18.20 23.24
CA ALA A 221 5.89 -17.50 21.99
C ALA A 221 4.46 -16.94 21.90
N GLN A 222 4.16 -15.91 22.69
CA GLN A 222 2.81 -15.33 22.78
C GLN A 222 2.47 -14.51 21.54
N PRO A 223 1.31 -14.78 20.89
CA PRO A 223 0.79 -13.92 19.83
C PRO A 223 0.64 -12.48 20.33
N SER A 224 1.14 -11.54 19.56
CA SER A 224 1.28 -10.14 19.94
C SER A 224 0.86 -9.21 18.82
N PHE A 225 0.34 -8.05 19.20
CA PHE A 225 -0.18 -7.03 18.30
C PHE A 225 0.07 -5.65 18.92
N THR A 226 0.51 -4.69 18.13
CA THR A 226 0.67 -3.30 18.57
C THR A 226 0.62 -2.34 17.40
N ARG A 227 0.47 -1.05 17.69
CA ARG A 227 0.68 0.01 16.71
C ARG A 227 2.17 0.23 16.46
N ILE A 228 2.51 0.56 15.22
CA ILE A 228 3.88 0.87 14.80
C ILE A 228 3.90 2.18 14.02
N LEU A 229 4.94 2.96 14.24
CA LEU A 229 5.26 4.16 13.48
C LEU A 229 6.65 4.02 12.87
N MET A 230 6.81 4.42 11.62
CA MET A 230 8.07 4.33 10.87
C MET A 230 8.37 5.69 10.24
N VAL A 231 9.35 6.41 10.76
CA VAL A 231 9.73 7.74 10.29
C VAL A 231 10.83 7.61 9.24
N ARG A 232 10.60 8.14 8.04
CA ARG A 232 11.58 8.08 6.95
C ARG A 232 12.81 8.90 7.28
N LEU A 233 13.96 8.29 7.06
CA LEU A 233 15.27 8.90 7.22
C LEU A 233 15.78 9.40 5.87
N ARG A 234 16.61 10.43 5.91
CA ARG A 234 17.30 10.97 4.73
C ARG A 234 18.50 10.13 4.38
N ASP A 235 19.30 9.88 5.42
CA ASP A 235 20.48 9.05 5.35
C ASP A 235 20.18 7.68 5.96
N PRO A 236 20.88 6.62 5.51
CA PRO A 236 20.85 5.33 6.20
C PRO A 236 21.23 5.52 7.67
N VAL A 237 20.63 4.69 8.54
CA VAL A 237 20.91 4.73 9.98
C VAL A 237 22.42 4.60 10.23
N PRO A 238 23.08 5.60 10.84
CA PRO A 238 24.50 5.52 11.17
C PRO A 238 24.75 4.31 12.08
N GLY A 239 25.68 3.42 11.68
CA GLY A 239 25.95 2.20 12.44
C GLY A 239 24.76 1.24 12.49
N ALA A 240 24.02 1.08 11.40
CA ALA A 240 22.81 0.26 11.25
C ALA A 240 22.77 -1.11 11.97
N PRO A 241 23.88 -1.86 12.17
CA PRO A 241 23.85 -3.08 12.98
C PRO A 241 23.69 -2.84 14.49
N ALA A 242 23.96 -1.64 14.99
CA ALA A 242 24.03 -1.31 16.42
C ALA A 242 22.90 -0.38 16.89
N TRP A 243 22.19 0.29 15.97
CA TRP A 243 21.08 1.17 16.32
C TRP A 243 19.77 0.37 16.42
N GLY A 244 19.08 0.50 17.56
CA GLY A 244 17.81 -0.18 17.83
C GLY A 244 17.65 -0.51 19.31
N GLY A 245 16.70 -1.41 19.60
CA GLY A 245 16.49 -1.99 20.92
C GLY A 245 15.58 -1.18 21.82
N TYR A 246 15.48 -1.58 23.07
CA TYR A 246 14.54 -0.97 24.01
C TYR A 246 14.89 0.49 24.31
N LEU A 247 13.90 1.37 24.14
CA LEU A 247 14.01 2.73 24.59
C LEU A 247 13.85 2.75 26.11
N LEU A 248 14.80 3.39 26.80
CA LEU A 248 14.73 3.55 28.25
C LEU A 248 13.42 4.27 28.65
N PRO A 249 12.85 4.01 29.83
CA PRO A 249 11.58 4.63 30.25
C PRO A 249 11.56 6.17 30.23
N GLN A 250 12.73 6.79 30.43
CA GLN A 250 12.94 8.25 30.39
C GLN A 250 13.40 8.74 29.01
N GLY A 251 13.49 7.84 28.03
CA GLY A 251 13.99 8.12 26.70
C GLY A 251 12.99 8.93 25.88
N SER A 252 13.52 9.83 25.05
CA SER A 252 12.75 10.67 24.14
C SER A 252 12.87 10.13 22.71
N ILE A 253 11.74 9.94 22.05
CA ILE A 253 11.66 9.60 20.62
C ILE A 253 12.20 10.78 19.81
N ALA A 254 11.88 12.00 20.21
CA ALA A 254 12.37 13.20 19.53
C ALA A 254 13.90 13.34 19.62
N ALA A 255 14.50 13.04 20.78
CA ALA A 255 15.96 13.06 20.93
C ALA A 255 16.63 11.95 20.09
N ASP A 256 16.02 10.78 20.03
CA ASP A 256 16.50 9.66 19.21
C ASP A 256 16.40 9.98 17.71
N LEU A 257 15.30 10.60 17.26
CA LEU A 257 15.14 11.11 15.90
C LEU A 257 16.15 12.23 15.58
N ALA A 258 16.44 13.12 16.53
CA ALA A 258 17.44 14.17 16.35
C ALA A 258 18.85 13.59 16.15
N ALA A 259 19.19 12.51 16.86
CA ALA A 259 20.44 11.77 16.66
C ALA A 259 20.54 11.11 15.27
N LEU A 260 19.40 10.89 14.61
CA LEU A 260 19.29 10.41 13.22
C LEU A 260 19.15 11.55 12.19
N GLY A 261 19.37 12.80 12.59
CA GLY A 261 19.31 13.95 11.69
C GLY A 261 17.92 14.53 11.45
N ILE A 262 16.92 14.13 12.25
CA ILE A 262 15.56 14.68 12.21
C ILE A 262 15.34 15.59 13.42
N ALA A 263 15.83 16.82 13.32
CA ALA A 263 15.68 17.84 14.36
C ALA A 263 14.33 18.54 14.21
N THR A 264 13.41 18.29 15.14
CA THR A 264 12.07 18.91 15.14
C THR A 264 12.04 20.19 15.97
N GLU A 265 11.23 21.16 15.57
CA GLU A 265 11.10 22.46 16.26
C GLU A 265 10.49 22.32 17.68
N ASN A 266 9.68 21.28 17.91
CA ASN A 266 9.03 21.03 19.20
C ASN A 266 9.16 19.54 19.62
N PRO A 267 10.30 19.15 20.21
CA PRO A 267 10.58 17.77 20.59
C PRO A 267 9.55 17.17 21.56
N GLU A 268 9.06 17.96 22.52
CA GLU A 268 8.07 17.48 23.48
C GLU A 268 6.72 17.17 22.82
N ALA A 269 6.33 17.96 21.81
CA ALA A 269 5.11 17.69 21.06
C ALA A 269 5.23 16.39 20.26
N VAL A 270 6.41 16.09 19.71
CA VAL A 270 6.71 14.84 19.02
C VAL A 270 6.57 13.65 19.98
N ASP A 271 7.22 13.71 21.15
CA ASP A 271 7.15 12.64 22.15
C ASP A 271 5.71 12.38 22.61
N ARG A 272 4.95 13.44 22.91
CA ARG A 272 3.53 13.31 23.30
C ARG A 272 2.69 12.72 22.18
N LEU A 273 2.87 13.18 20.94
CA LEU A 273 2.04 12.76 19.81
C LEU A 273 2.31 11.31 19.43
N ILE A 274 3.57 10.93 19.29
CA ILE A 274 3.97 9.56 18.95
C ILE A 274 3.70 8.62 20.13
N GLY A 275 4.03 9.04 21.36
CA GLY A 275 3.75 8.26 22.56
C GLY A 275 2.27 7.94 22.74
N ARG A 276 1.38 8.91 22.47
CA ARG A 276 -0.07 8.67 22.46
C ARG A 276 -0.50 7.70 21.37
N PHE A 277 0.01 7.88 20.15
CA PHE A 277 -0.32 6.99 19.03
C PHE A 277 0.09 5.54 19.32
N LEU A 278 1.29 5.32 19.85
CA LEU A 278 1.81 3.99 20.20
C LEU A 278 1.20 3.44 21.51
N GLY A 279 0.75 4.32 22.40
CA GLY A 279 0.24 3.98 23.73
C GLY A 279 -1.25 3.67 23.82
N ALA A 280 -2.03 3.89 22.75
CA ALA A 280 -3.48 3.79 22.73
C ALA A 280 -4.06 2.37 22.92
N ASP A 281 -3.22 1.35 23.14
CA ASP A 281 -3.63 -0.03 23.42
C ASP A 281 -4.24 -0.22 24.84
N GLY A 282 -4.49 0.87 25.57
CA GLY A 282 -4.73 0.86 27.02
C GLY A 282 -6.18 0.76 27.52
N GLU A 283 -7.19 1.37 26.89
CA GLU A 283 -8.55 1.45 27.48
C GLU A 283 -9.72 1.51 26.47
N GLY A 284 -9.48 1.30 25.18
CA GLY A 284 -10.52 1.41 24.15
C GLY A 284 -10.23 0.56 22.91
N ASP A 285 -11.31 0.21 22.20
CA ASP A 285 -11.40 -0.62 21.00
C ASP A 285 -10.09 -0.76 20.19
N VAL A 286 -9.50 -1.96 20.23
CA VAL A 286 -8.30 -2.36 19.46
C VAL A 286 -8.61 -2.39 17.95
N GLY A 287 -9.86 -2.15 17.55
CA GLY A 287 -10.36 -2.33 16.19
C GLY A 287 -9.72 -1.47 15.11
N GLN A 288 -9.66 -0.14 15.28
CA GLN A 288 -9.21 0.77 14.21
C GLN A 288 -8.43 1.96 14.76
N ILE A 289 -7.31 2.29 14.11
CA ILE A 289 -6.61 3.56 14.36
C ILE A 289 -7.42 4.69 13.72
N PRO A 290 -7.88 5.69 14.48
CA PRO A 290 -8.59 6.83 13.92
C PRO A 290 -7.71 7.56 12.89
N PRO A 291 -8.20 7.84 11.67
CA PRO A 291 -7.39 8.49 10.63
C PRO A 291 -6.82 9.84 11.07
N ALA A 292 -7.53 10.57 11.94
CA ALA A 292 -7.08 11.85 12.48
C ALA A 292 -5.81 11.73 13.34
N GLU A 293 -5.63 10.63 14.07
CA GLU A 293 -4.43 10.41 14.90
C GLU A 293 -3.18 10.26 14.03
N PHE A 294 -3.27 9.43 12.98
CA PHE A 294 -2.16 9.24 12.05
C PHE A 294 -1.92 10.49 11.20
N ARG A 295 -2.99 11.18 10.78
CA ARG A 295 -2.90 12.43 10.00
C ARG A 295 -2.15 13.52 10.75
N ALA A 296 -2.38 13.67 12.06
CA ALA A 296 -1.68 14.66 12.88
C ALA A 296 -0.16 14.42 12.90
N ILE A 297 0.27 13.15 12.90
CA ILE A 297 1.70 12.79 12.81
C ILE A 297 2.23 13.10 11.41
N LEU A 298 1.51 12.68 10.37
CA LEU A 298 1.89 12.95 8.97
C LEU A 298 2.10 14.45 8.73
N ASP A 299 1.13 15.29 9.10
CA ASP A 299 1.20 16.74 8.85
C ASP A 299 2.42 17.38 9.54
N MET A 300 2.87 16.84 10.67
CA MET A 300 4.07 17.31 11.37
C MET A 300 5.36 16.93 10.63
N PHE A 301 5.49 15.68 10.21
CA PHE A 301 6.70 15.18 9.53
C PHE A 301 6.77 15.57 8.06
N ASP A 302 5.65 15.70 7.35
CA ASP A 302 5.61 16.17 5.96
C ASP A 302 6.10 17.61 5.86
N ARG A 303 5.70 18.48 6.79
CA ARG A 303 6.20 19.87 6.86
C ARG A 303 7.72 19.90 7.08
N HIS A 304 8.21 19.06 8.00
CA HIS A 304 9.64 18.94 8.25
C HIS A 304 10.37 18.43 7.00
N TRP A 305 9.84 17.39 6.34
CA TRP A 305 10.41 16.81 5.13
C TRP A 305 10.53 17.85 4.02
N LEU A 306 9.44 18.55 3.70
CA LEU A 306 9.38 19.54 2.61
C LEU A 306 10.28 20.76 2.85
N ARG A 307 10.39 21.25 4.09
CA ARG A 307 11.25 22.41 4.43
C ARG A 307 12.72 22.18 4.15
N HIS A 308 13.16 20.93 4.14
CA HIS A 308 14.56 20.56 4.02
C HIS A 308 14.85 19.83 2.69
N VAL A 309 13.91 19.82 1.73
CA VAL A 309 14.10 19.27 0.36
C VAL A 309 14.67 20.33 -0.61
N GLY A 310 15.17 21.45 -0.08
CA GLY A 310 15.94 22.46 -0.84
C GLY A 310 17.41 22.11 -0.98
#